data_AF-A0AA97LLZ2-F1
#
_entry.id   AF-A0AA97LLZ2-F1
#
_cell.length_a   1.000
_cell.length_b   1.000
_cell.length_c   1.000
_cell.angle_alpha   90.00
_cell.angle_beta   90.00
_cell.angle_gamma   90.00
#
_symmetry.space_group_name_H-M   'P 1'
#
loop_
_entity.id
_entity.type
_entity.pdbx_description
1 polymer ?
#
loop_
_entity_poly.entity_id
_entity_poly.type
_entity_poly.pdbx_seq_one_letter_code
_entity_poly.pdbx_strand_id
1 'polypeptide(L)'
;MFLQVLGLDSVSTWLPLVEEWLPEVMILVCDRVSETGVSRQKAQEWCIKHSFELVELNPEEVPDEDDDFPESTGVKRIIQALNANVWSNVVMKNDMNQGFGFLTALAGATHSIASEKNEASEPDPLPVESAESSEHRGGEAADADGWPVDTVADPMLDLDIQELASLTTGEGDLENFERLFSKLKEMKEKAATLPREQRKLHAEKVAKAFWMAIGGDRDEIEGLSSDEDN
;
A
#
# COMPACT_ATOMS: atom_id res chain seq x y z
N MET A 1 -0.67 36.61 16.14
CA MET A 1 -1.80 36.88 17.07
C MET A 1 -2.30 35.54 17.55
N PHE A 2 -2.04 35.19 18.80
CA PHE A 2 -2.35 33.90 19.41
C PHE A 2 -3.86 33.58 19.36
N LEU A 3 -4.22 32.29 19.34
CA LEU A 3 -5.62 31.89 19.52
C LEU A 3 -6.06 32.19 20.96
N GLN A 4 -6.66 33.36 21.16
CA GLN A 4 -7.18 33.79 22.46
C GLN A 4 -8.36 32.92 22.90
N VAL A 5 -8.73 32.96 24.19
CA VAL A 5 -9.82 32.14 24.77
C VAL A 5 -11.14 32.26 23.98
N LEU A 6 -11.43 33.44 23.44
CA LEU A 6 -12.63 33.74 22.61
C LEU A 6 -12.44 33.42 21.11
N GLY A 7 -11.27 32.93 20.72
CA GLY A 7 -10.90 32.70 19.33
C GLY A 7 -11.81 31.69 18.66
N LEU A 8 -12.04 30.54 19.29
CA LEU A 8 -12.95 29.51 18.78
C LEU A 8 -14.42 29.95 18.81
N ASP A 9 -14.83 30.74 19.81
CA ASP A 9 -16.20 31.26 19.89
C ASP A 9 -16.48 32.20 18.70
N SER A 10 -15.49 33.01 18.32
CA SER A 10 -15.57 33.90 17.16
C SER A 10 -15.69 33.11 15.86
N VAL A 11 -14.90 32.05 15.69
CA VAL A 11 -14.99 31.16 14.52
C VAL A 11 -16.32 30.42 14.48
N SER A 12 -16.85 30.02 15.64
CA SER A 12 -18.12 29.29 15.75
C SER A 12 -19.32 30.08 15.20
N THR A 13 -19.23 31.42 15.12
CA THR A 13 -20.27 32.25 14.48
C THR A 13 -20.40 32.03 12.97
N TRP A 14 -19.39 31.44 12.33
CA TRP A 14 -19.39 31.13 10.90
C TRP A 14 -19.94 29.73 10.60
N LEU A 15 -20.14 28.87 11.61
CA LEU A 15 -20.63 27.50 11.41
C LEU A 15 -21.97 27.43 10.64
N PRO A 16 -22.97 28.30 10.89
CA PRO A 16 -24.20 28.28 10.10
C PRO A 16 -23.95 28.49 8.60
N LEU A 17 -22.96 29.32 8.24
CA LEU A 17 -22.58 29.55 6.84
C LEU A 17 -21.86 28.34 6.24
N VAL A 18 -21.00 27.70 7.04
CA VAL A 18 -20.29 26.48 6.63
C VAL A 18 -21.26 25.33 6.37
N GLU A 19 -22.28 25.17 7.23
CA GLU A 19 -23.34 24.17 7.05
C GLU A 19 -24.20 24.45 5.82
N GLU A 20 -24.39 25.73 5.46
CA GLU A 20 -25.12 26.13 4.26
C GLU A 20 -24.30 25.90 2.98
N TRP A 21 -23.02 26.27 2.97
CA TRP A 21 -22.18 26.29 1.77
C TRP A 21 -21.43 24.98 1.53
N LEU A 22 -21.31 24.13 2.56
CA LEU A 22 -20.62 22.85 2.52
C LEU A 22 -19.27 22.92 1.79
N PRO A 23 -18.34 23.77 2.27
CA PRO A 23 -17.04 23.91 1.64
C PRO A 23 -16.28 22.57 1.68
N GLU A 24 -15.66 22.21 0.56
CA GLU A 24 -14.87 20.98 0.43
C GLU A 24 -13.60 21.00 1.30
N VAL A 25 -13.05 22.20 1.55
CA VAL A 25 -11.83 22.40 2.33
C VAL A 25 -12.08 23.41 3.44
N MET A 26 -11.84 22.99 4.69
CA MET A 26 -11.96 23.82 5.88
C MET A 26 -10.65 23.81 6.66
N ILE A 27 -10.00 24.95 6.80
CA ILE A 27 -8.71 25.08 7.50
C ILE A 27 -8.84 26.16 8.57
N LEU A 28 -8.59 25.81 9.83
CA LEU A 28 -8.47 26.76 10.93
C LEU A 28 -7.00 27.15 11.08
N VAL A 29 -6.67 28.36 10.65
CA VAL A 29 -5.31 28.90 10.75
C VAL A 29 -5.18 29.77 11.99
N CYS A 30 -4.18 29.50 12.82
CA CYS A 30 -3.82 30.35 13.95
C CYS A 30 -2.30 30.55 14.03
N ASP A 31 -1.85 31.60 14.72
CA ASP A 31 -0.42 31.84 14.94
C ASP A 31 0.21 30.68 15.72
N ARG A 32 -0.37 30.38 16.89
CA ARG A 32 -0.08 29.20 17.70
C ARG A 32 -1.19 28.94 18.72
N VAL A 33 -1.26 27.72 19.23
CA VAL A 33 -2.03 27.35 20.43
C VAL A 33 -1.22 27.62 21.71
N SER A 34 -1.90 27.72 22.85
CA SER A 34 -1.24 28.00 24.14
C SER A 34 -2.10 27.54 25.30
N GLU A 35 -1.47 26.98 26.34
CA GLU A 35 -2.15 26.58 27.59
C GLU A 35 -2.81 27.76 28.33
N THR A 36 -2.33 28.99 28.11
CA THR A 36 -2.92 30.20 28.70
C THR A 36 -4.13 30.73 27.92
N GLY A 37 -4.36 30.21 26.72
CA GLY A 37 -5.45 30.58 25.83
C GLY A 37 -6.32 29.38 25.48
N VAL A 38 -6.31 29.00 24.21
CA VAL A 38 -6.87 27.72 23.76
C VAL A 38 -5.72 26.72 23.66
N SER A 39 -5.77 25.65 24.46
CA SER A 39 -4.79 24.56 24.42
C SER A 39 -4.84 23.81 23.10
N ARG A 40 -3.74 23.13 22.75
CA ARG A 40 -3.64 22.31 21.53
C ARG A 40 -4.77 21.29 21.45
N GLN A 41 -4.99 20.54 22.53
CA GLN A 41 -6.04 19.55 22.63
C GLN A 41 -7.43 20.15 22.35
N LYS A 42 -7.76 21.28 23.00
CA LYS A 42 -9.07 21.93 22.82
C LYS A 42 -9.27 22.43 21.39
N ALA A 43 -8.24 23.00 20.77
CA ALA A 43 -8.30 23.43 19.38
C ALA A 43 -8.49 22.24 18.42
N GLN A 44 -7.75 21.14 18.63
CA GLN A 44 -7.85 19.92 17.82
C GLN A 44 -9.23 19.27 17.95
N GLU A 45 -9.76 19.10 19.17
CA GLU A 45 -11.09 18.55 19.40
C GLU A 45 -12.18 19.38 18.70
N TRP A 46 -12.08 20.72 18.75
CA TRP A 46 -12.98 21.61 18.05
C TRP A 46 -12.88 21.44 16.53
N CYS A 47 -11.65 21.37 16.00
CA CYS A 47 -11.39 21.19 14.57
C CYS A 47 -11.96 19.87 14.05
N ILE A 48 -11.70 18.76 14.73
CA ILE A 48 -12.24 17.43 14.38
C ILE A 48 -13.76 17.46 14.37
N LYS A 49 -14.38 18.04 15.41
CA LYS A 49 -15.83 18.12 15.55
C LYS A 49 -16.50 18.86 14.39
N HIS A 50 -15.86 19.91 13.87
CA HIS A 50 -16.40 20.74 12.80
C HIS A 50 -15.73 20.50 11.44
N SER A 51 -14.93 19.43 11.34
CA SER A 51 -14.19 19.03 10.13
C SER A 51 -13.24 20.09 9.59
N PHE A 52 -12.70 20.94 10.46
CA PHE A 52 -11.57 21.82 10.14
C PHE A 52 -10.25 21.07 10.29
N GLU A 53 -9.28 21.41 9.44
CA GLU A 53 -7.88 21.08 9.64
C GLU A 53 -7.20 22.20 10.45
N LEU A 54 -6.58 21.88 11.60
CA LEU A 54 -5.85 22.86 12.39
C LEU A 54 -4.46 23.09 11.80
N VAL A 55 -4.11 24.35 11.52
CA VAL A 55 -2.76 24.73 11.09
C VAL A 55 -2.23 25.87 11.96
N GLU A 56 -1.15 25.57 12.69
CA GLU A 56 -0.37 26.56 13.42
C GLU A 56 0.70 27.16 12.49
N LEU A 57 0.77 28.49 12.40
CA LEU A 57 1.77 29.20 11.59
C LEU A 57 3.16 29.18 12.23
N ASN A 58 3.19 29.13 13.56
CA ASN A 58 4.42 29.21 14.34
C ASN A 58 4.23 28.37 15.62
N PRO A 59 4.14 27.03 15.54
CA PRO A 59 3.90 26.17 16.70
C PRO A 59 5.00 26.32 17.76
N GLU A 60 4.69 26.04 19.03
CA GLU A 60 5.71 25.97 20.10
C GLU A 60 6.53 24.69 20.00
N GLU A 61 5.85 23.59 19.73
CA GLU A 61 6.45 22.29 19.46
C GLU A 61 6.61 22.13 17.94
N VAL A 62 7.83 22.31 17.46
CA VAL A 62 8.20 22.01 16.08
C VAL A 62 8.35 20.49 15.91
N PRO A 63 7.87 19.92 14.79
CA PRO A 63 8.10 18.51 14.45
C PRO A 63 9.58 18.18 14.44
N ASP A 64 9.92 16.97 14.87
CA ASP A 64 11.30 16.47 14.80
C ASP A 64 11.69 16.27 13.34
N GLU A 65 12.80 16.89 12.91
CA GLU A 65 13.28 16.78 11.53
C GLU A 65 13.93 15.42 11.25
N ASP A 66 14.33 14.69 12.30
CA ASP A 66 14.92 13.35 12.19
C ASP A 66 13.85 12.25 12.11
N ASP A 67 12.56 12.59 12.23
CA ASP A 67 11.46 11.66 11.96
C ASP A 67 11.41 11.31 10.46
N ASP A 68 11.11 10.06 10.12
CA ASP A 68 10.99 9.62 8.71
C ASP A 68 9.84 10.35 7.99
N PHE A 69 8.82 10.78 8.75
CA PHE A 69 7.63 11.46 8.24
C PHE A 69 7.30 12.72 9.04
N PRO A 70 8.14 13.78 8.96
CA PRO A 70 7.93 14.98 9.75
C PRO A 70 6.65 15.68 9.30
N GLU A 71 5.77 15.98 10.25
CA GLU A 71 4.54 16.73 9.98
C GLU A 71 4.89 18.11 9.38
N SER A 72 4.14 18.52 8.36
CA SER A 72 4.27 19.88 7.84
C SER A 72 3.42 20.85 8.66
N THR A 73 3.95 22.04 8.91
CA THR A 73 3.26 23.11 9.64
C THR A 73 3.21 24.41 8.82
N GLY A 74 2.46 25.40 9.31
CA GLY A 74 2.32 26.71 8.69
C GLY A 74 1.86 26.70 7.23
N VAL A 75 2.38 27.65 6.44
CA VAL A 75 1.97 27.85 5.03
C VAL A 75 2.20 26.60 4.18
N LYS A 76 3.26 25.83 4.47
CA LYS A 76 3.55 24.56 3.77
C LYS A 76 2.37 23.59 3.92
N ARG A 77 1.81 23.45 5.12
CA ARG A 77 0.65 22.57 5.37
C ARG A 77 -0.60 23.06 4.67
N ILE A 78 -0.85 24.38 4.68
CA ILE A 78 -1.99 24.99 3.97
C ILE A 78 -1.94 24.68 2.48
N ILE A 79 -0.77 24.86 1.85
CA ILE A 79 -0.58 24.55 0.43
C ILE A 79 -0.83 23.06 0.16
N GLN A 80 -0.32 22.17 1.01
CA GLN A 80 -0.53 20.74 0.86
C GLN A 80 -2.00 20.34 0.99
N ALA A 81 -2.73 20.90 1.96
CA ALA A 81 -4.17 20.66 2.12
C ALA A 81 -4.95 21.09 0.88
N LEU A 82 -4.63 22.26 0.33
CA LEU A 82 -5.28 22.79 -0.87
C LEU A 82 -4.95 21.97 -2.13
N ASN A 83 -3.70 21.52 -2.27
CA ASN A 83 -3.26 20.70 -3.39
C ASN A 83 -3.81 19.27 -3.34
N ALA A 84 -4.07 18.75 -2.14
CA ALA A 84 -4.68 17.43 -1.96
C ALA A 84 -6.18 17.41 -2.26
N ASN A 85 -6.84 18.57 -2.30
CA ASN A 85 -8.25 18.64 -2.63
C ASN A 85 -8.52 18.40 -4.12
N VAL A 86 -9.65 17.75 -4.42
CA VAL A 86 -10.11 17.51 -5.80
C VAL A 86 -11.08 18.62 -6.19
N TRP A 87 -10.61 19.53 -7.04
CA TRP A 87 -11.40 20.68 -7.46
C TRP A 87 -12.20 20.35 -8.72
N SER A 88 -13.54 20.32 -8.60
CA SER A 88 -14.47 19.97 -9.69
C SER A 88 -14.34 20.84 -10.97
N ASN A 89 -13.76 22.03 -10.85
CA ASN A 89 -13.57 22.98 -11.96
C ASN A 89 -12.10 23.15 -12.39
N VAL A 90 -11.17 22.35 -11.85
CA VAL A 90 -9.77 22.39 -12.27
C VAL A 90 -9.58 21.49 -13.49
N VAL A 91 -9.43 22.14 -14.65
CA VAL A 91 -8.90 21.50 -15.84
C VAL A 91 -7.38 21.45 -15.66
N MET A 92 -6.83 20.25 -15.41
CA MET A 92 -5.39 20.08 -15.40
C MET A 92 -4.83 20.64 -16.71
N LYS A 93 -3.78 21.47 -16.62
CA LYS A 93 -3.05 21.86 -17.83
C LYS A 93 -2.51 20.57 -18.42
N ASN A 94 -3.15 20.12 -19.48
CA ASN A 94 -2.65 19.06 -20.31
C ASN A 94 -1.43 19.68 -21.01
N ASP A 95 -0.28 19.65 -20.34
CA ASP A 95 0.98 19.68 -21.08
C ASP A 95 0.93 18.43 -21.91
N MET A 96 0.53 18.60 -23.17
CA MET A 96 0.37 17.54 -24.15
C MET A 96 1.77 17.07 -24.55
N ASN A 97 2.48 16.49 -23.58
CA ASN A 97 3.68 15.69 -23.68
C ASN A 97 4.03 15.05 -22.32
N GLN A 98 3.22 14.11 -21.81
CA GLN A 98 3.67 12.84 -21.21
C GLN A 98 2.43 12.02 -20.79
N GLY A 99 2.24 10.87 -21.45
CA GLY A 99 0.97 10.13 -21.42
C GLY A 99 0.70 9.39 -20.12
N PHE A 100 -0.54 9.45 -19.64
CA PHE A 100 -1.19 8.42 -18.84
C PHE A 100 -2.71 8.63 -18.92
N GLY A 101 -3.29 8.34 -20.09
CA GLY A 101 -4.74 8.38 -20.32
C GLY A 101 -5.50 7.14 -19.83
N PHE A 102 -4.90 6.28 -19.00
CA PHE A 102 -5.43 4.94 -18.72
C PHE A 102 -6.13 4.78 -17.36
N LEU A 103 -6.06 5.74 -16.44
CA LEU A 103 -6.54 5.54 -15.06
C LEU A 103 -7.92 6.11 -14.74
N THR A 104 -8.54 6.87 -15.66
CA THR A 104 -9.93 7.34 -15.47
C THR A 104 -10.96 6.21 -15.56
N ALA A 105 -10.56 4.99 -15.96
CA ALA A 105 -11.45 3.83 -16.04
C ALA A 105 -11.68 3.09 -14.70
N LEU A 106 -10.96 3.42 -13.62
CA LEU A 106 -10.99 2.62 -12.37
C LEU A 106 -11.75 3.24 -11.20
N ALA A 107 -12.23 4.48 -11.30
CA ALA A 107 -13.01 5.12 -10.25
C ALA A 107 -14.38 5.58 -10.77
N GLY A 108 -15.37 4.68 -10.75
CA GLY A 108 -16.74 5.06 -11.11
C GLY A 108 -17.68 3.92 -11.51
N ALA A 109 -17.81 2.89 -10.68
CA ALA A 109 -19.00 2.05 -10.73
C ALA A 109 -20.17 2.83 -10.10
N THR A 110 -21.24 3.09 -10.86
CA THR A 110 -22.65 2.77 -10.52
C THR A 110 -23.62 3.50 -11.46
N HIS A 111 -24.35 2.76 -12.29
CA HIS A 111 -25.76 3.04 -12.60
C HIS A 111 -26.46 1.74 -13.07
N SER A 112 -27.20 1.13 -12.14
CA SER A 112 -28.55 0.53 -12.25
C SER A 112 -29.00 -0.18 -13.55
N ILE A 113 -29.48 -1.43 -13.41
CA ILE A 113 -30.83 -1.97 -13.77
C ILE A 113 -30.80 -3.49 -14.12
N ALA A 114 -31.85 -4.20 -13.67
CA ALA A 114 -32.34 -5.56 -13.98
C ALA A 114 -31.62 -6.71 -13.24
N SER A 115 -32.17 -7.30 -12.17
CA SER A 115 -33.45 -8.03 -12.02
C SER A 115 -33.59 -9.20 -13.00
N GLU A 116 -33.14 -10.38 -12.58
CA GLU A 116 -33.76 -11.65 -12.95
C GLU A 116 -33.42 -12.73 -11.90
N LYS A 117 -34.39 -13.63 -11.75
CA LYS A 117 -34.68 -14.55 -10.66
C LYS A 117 -34.19 -15.95 -11.03
N ASN A 118 -33.67 -16.75 -10.08
CA ASN A 118 -33.64 -18.23 -10.02
C ASN A 118 -32.69 -18.65 -8.87
N GLU A 119 -33.16 -19.04 -7.68
CA GLU A 119 -33.63 -20.37 -7.22
C GLU A 119 -32.61 -21.53 -7.29
N ALA A 120 -32.33 -22.11 -6.09
CA ALA A 120 -32.00 -23.52 -5.76
C ALA A 120 -30.65 -24.11 -6.24
N SER A 121 -29.84 -24.89 -5.50
CA SER A 121 -29.88 -25.53 -4.17
C SER A 121 -28.47 -26.06 -3.82
N GLU A 122 -28.13 -26.13 -2.53
CA GLU A 122 -27.18 -27.13 -1.97
C GLU A 122 -27.95 -28.43 -1.64
N PRO A 123 -27.30 -29.62 -1.66
CA PRO A 123 -26.74 -30.18 -0.41
C PRO A 123 -25.49 -31.10 -0.56
N ASP A 124 -24.49 -30.93 0.32
CA ASP A 124 -24.02 -31.85 1.39
C ASP A 124 -23.61 -33.35 1.06
N PRO A 125 -23.07 -34.19 1.99
CA PRO A 125 -21.62 -34.48 2.12
C PRO A 125 -21.20 -35.99 2.27
N LEU A 126 -19.87 -36.27 2.26
CA LEU A 126 -19.06 -37.40 2.85
C LEU A 126 -19.40 -38.90 2.50
N PRO A 127 -18.44 -39.87 2.53
CA PRO A 127 -17.97 -40.51 3.78
C PRO A 127 -16.49 -40.98 3.87
N VAL A 128 -15.93 -40.81 5.09
CA VAL A 128 -15.05 -41.69 5.91
C VAL A 128 -14.60 -43.06 5.39
N GLU A 129 -13.32 -43.42 5.64
CA GLU A 129 -12.76 -44.67 6.30
C GLU A 129 -11.29 -44.34 6.72
N SER A 130 -10.83 -44.25 7.99
CA SER A 130 -10.48 -45.30 8.99
C SER A 130 -9.60 -46.43 8.40
N ALA A 131 -8.49 -46.94 8.96
CA ALA A 131 -7.98 -46.99 10.33
C ALA A 131 -6.53 -47.58 10.34
N GLU A 132 -5.63 -47.01 11.17
CA GLU A 132 -4.68 -47.66 12.13
C GLU A 132 -3.95 -48.97 11.77
N SER A 133 -2.59 -49.00 11.82
CA SER A 133 -1.72 -49.52 12.91
C SER A 133 -0.45 -50.09 12.22
N SER A 134 0.76 -50.30 12.77
CA SER A 134 1.29 -50.50 14.11
C SER A 134 2.83 -50.29 14.09
N GLU A 135 3.42 -50.28 15.28
CA GLU A 135 4.75 -49.84 15.67
C GLU A 135 5.98 -50.70 15.28
N HIS A 136 7.15 -50.12 15.59
CA HIS A 136 8.33 -50.71 16.28
C HIS A 136 9.62 -50.89 15.46
N ARG A 137 10.66 -50.10 15.83
CA ARG A 137 11.87 -50.56 16.58
C ARG A 137 13.18 -49.90 16.10
N GLY A 138 13.65 -48.93 16.89
CA GLY A 138 15.02 -48.82 17.42
C GLY A 138 16.20 -48.51 16.50
N GLY A 139 16.98 -47.48 16.87
CA GLY A 139 18.40 -47.39 16.55
C GLY A 139 18.92 -45.95 16.41
N GLU A 140 19.55 -45.42 17.47
CA GLU A 140 20.50 -44.30 17.39
C GLU A 140 21.72 -44.67 16.54
N ALA A 141 22.17 -43.76 15.66
CA ALA A 141 23.57 -43.32 15.55
C ALA A 141 23.81 -42.46 14.29
N ALA A 142 24.37 -41.28 14.53
CA ALA A 142 25.48 -40.63 13.84
C ALA A 142 25.51 -40.54 12.30
N ASP A 143 25.49 -39.27 11.86
CA ASP A 143 26.43 -38.63 10.92
C ASP A 143 26.48 -39.02 9.44
N ALA A 144 26.57 -37.96 8.62
CA ALA A 144 26.99 -37.90 7.23
C ALA A 144 26.30 -38.83 6.21
N ASP A 145 25.41 -38.27 5.39
CA ASP A 145 25.74 -38.06 3.97
C ASP A 145 24.64 -37.29 3.24
N GLY A 146 25.07 -36.33 2.42
CA GLY A 146 24.20 -35.46 1.64
C GLY A 146 23.37 -36.24 0.65
N TRP A 147 22.06 -35.98 0.66
CA TRP A 147 21.18 -36.38 -0.43
C TRP A 147 20.87 -35.14 -1.28
N PRO A 148 21.02 -35.26 -2.61
CA PRO A 148 20.86 -34.15 -3.52
C PRO A 148 19.42 -33.66 -3.42
N VAL A 149 19.23 -32.41 -3.01
CA VAL A 149 17.98 -31.71 -3.25
C VAL A 149 17.85 -31.66 -4.76
N ASP A 150 17.02 -32.57 -5.28
CA ASP A 150 16.64 -32.70 -6.68
C ASP A 150 15.98 -31.39 -7.08
N THR A 151 16.85 -30.45 -7.43
CA THR A 151 16.51 -29.16 -7.96
C THR A 151 16.05 -29.49 -9.37
N VAL A 152 14.75 -29.74 -9.51
CA VAL A 152 14.08 -29.54 -10.78
C VAL A 152 14.15 -28.04 -11.02
N ALA A 153 15.33 -27.61 -11.49
CA ALA A 153 15.54 -26.32 -12.07
C ALA A 153 14.61 -26.33 -13.28
N ASP A 154 13.44 -25.72 -13.14
CA ASP A 154 12.59 -25.43 -14.29
C ASP A 154 13.45 -24.52 -15.19
N PRO A 155 13.98 -25.05 -16.31
CA PRO A 155 14.90 -24.28 -17.15
C PRO A 155 14.17 -23.10 -17.80
N MET A 156 12.83 -23.12 -17.82
CA MET A 156 12.01 -22.02 -18.30
C MET A 156 11.95 -20.88 -17.29
N LEU A 157 11.93 -21.18 -15.99
CA LEU A 157 11.94 -20.17 -14.92
C LEU A 157 13.26 -19.40 -14.89
N ASP A 158 14.38 -20.10 -15.06
CA ASP A 158 15.70 -19.49 -15.04
C ASP A 158 15.92 -18.54 -16.23
N LEU A 159 15.39 -18.92 -17.41
CA LEU A 159 15.39 -18.07 -18.60
C LEU A 159 14.52 -16.82 -18.40
N ASP A 160 13.33 -16.98 -17.80
CA ASP A 160 12.43 -15.87 -17.49
C ASP A 160 13.06 -14.91 -16.46
N ILE A 161 13.78 -15.45 -15.46
CA ILE A 161 14.53 -14.68 -14.45
C ILE A 161 15.69 -13.91 -15.08
N GLN A 162 16.46 -14.54 -15.96
CA GLN A 162 17.55 -13.88 -16.68
C GLN A 162 17.03 -12.74 -17.57
N GLU A 163 15.86 -12.94 -18.19
CA GLU A 163 15.19 -11.88 -18.96
C GLU A 163 14.80 -10.70 -18.07
N LEU A 164 14.20 -10.92 -16.89
CA LEU A 164 13.91 -9.84 -15.93
C LEU A 164 15.16 -9.05 -15.56
N ALA A 165 16.27 -9.72 -15.23
CA ALA A 165 17.51 -9.04 -14.86
C ALA A 165 18.11 -8.21 -16.01
N SER A 166 17.93 -8.65 -17.25
CA SER A 166 18.33 -7.87 -18.43
C SER A 166 17.45 -6.63 -18.64
N LEU A 167 16.15 -6.75 -18.37
CA LEU A 167 15.18 -5.67 -18.49
C LEU A 167 15.32 -4.65 -17.35
N THR A 168 15.85 -5.01 -16.18
CA THR A 168 16.09 -4.05 -15.09
C THR A 168 17.42 -3.30 -15.22
N THR A 169 18.43 -3.90 -15.87
CA THR A 169 19.76 -3.32 -16.05
C THR A 169 19.91 -2.55 -17.37
N GLY A 170 18.95 -2.70 -18.29
CA GLY A 170 18.87 -1.97 -19.56
C GLY A 170 18.58 -0.48 -19.39
N GLU A 171 18.87 0.30 -20.43
CA GLU A 171 18.60 1.74 -20.50
C GLU A 171 17.13 2.02 -20.14
N GLY A 172 16.88 3.02 -19.30
CA GLY A 172 15.59 3.33 -18.68
C GLY A 172 14.52 3.86 -19.65
N ASP A 173 14.30 3.14 -20.74
CA ASP A 173 13.30 3.40 -21.76
C ASP A 173 11.94 2.80 -21.37
N LEU A 174 10.86 3.47 -21.77
CA LEU A 174 9.48 3.10 -21.46
C LEU A 174 9.12 1.71 -22.01
N GLU A 175 9.65 1.34 -23.17
CA GLU A 175 9.42 0.01 -23.77
C GLU A 175 10.01 -1.11 -22.91
N ASN A 176 11.14 -0.85 -22.25
CA ASN A 176 11.83 -1.81 -21.40
C ASN A 176 11.03 -2.06 -20.10
N PHE A 177 10.45 -1.00 -19.54
CA PHE A 177 9.53 -1.09 -18.40
C PHE A 177 8.23 -1.83 -18.74
N GLU A 178 7.62 -1.56 -19.88
CA GLU A 178 6.41 -2.27 -20.32
C GLU A 178 6.67 -3.77 -20.54
N ARG A 179 7.84 -4.12 -21.09
CA ARG A 179 8.29 -5.51 -21.23
C ARG A 179 8.52 -6.17 -19.88
N LEU A 180 9.12 -5.48 -18.91
CA LEU A 180 9.32 -5.97 -17.54
C LEU A 180 7.97 -6.32 -16.88
N PHE A 181 6.97 -5.45 -16.99
CA PHE A 181 5.63 -5.70 -16.44
C PHE A 181 4.89 -6.82 -17.17
N SER A 182 5.02 -6.88 -18.50
CA SER A 182 4.46 -7.97 -19.31
C SER A 182 5.06 -9.32 -18.89
N LYS A 183 6.38 -9.35 -18.64
CA LYS A 183 7.10 -10.55 -18.20
C LYS A 183 6.74 -10.96 -16.77
N LEU A 184 6.66 -10.02 -15.84
CA LEU A 184 6.19 -10.28 -14.47
C LEU A 184 4.75 -10.81 -14.45
N LYS A 185 3.88 -10.27 -15.33
CA LYS A 185 2.51 -10.76 -15.48
C LYS A 185 2.48 -12.19 -15.98
N GLU A 186 3.28 -12.52 -17.00
CA GLU A 186 3.41 -13.89 -17.53
C GLU A 186 3.87 -14.86 -16.44
N MET A 187 4.90 -14.50 -15.67
CA MET A 187 5.42 -15.32 -14.57
C MET A 187 4.40 -15.48 -13.43
N LYS A 188 3.60 -14.46 -13.15
CA LYS A 188 2.48 -14.55 -12.19
C LYS A 188 1.40 -15.52 -12.67
N GLU A 189 1.05 -15.47 -13.96
CA GLU A 189 0.07 -16.38 -14.56
C GLU A 189 0.59 -17.83 -14.54
N LYS A 190 1.87 -18.06 -14.83
CA LYS A 190 2.53 -19.37 -14.66
C LYS A 190 2.45 -19.85 -13.22
N ALA A 191 2.81 -19.01 -12.24
CA ALA A 191 2.75 -19.34 -10.82
C ALA A 191 1.33 -19.69 -10.33
N ALA A 192 0.29 -19.09 -10.91
CA ALA A 192 -1.10 -19.39 -10.56
C ALA A 192 -1.52 -20.82 -10.95
N THR A 193 -0.89 -21.40 -11.98
CA THR A 193 -1.13 -22.78 -12.41
C THR A 193 -0.43 -23.83 -11.53
N LEU A 194 0.53 -23.41 -10.69
CA LEU A 194 1.30 -24.31 -9.83
C LEU A 194 0.58 -24.56 -8.49
N PRO A 195 0.75 -25.76 -7.89
CA PRO A 195 0.35 -26.07 -6.51
C PRO A 195 1.02 -25.12 -5.49
N ARG A 196 0.42 -25.01 -4.29
CA ARG A 196 0.83 -24.04 -3.25
C ARG A 196 2.33 -24.08 -2.93
N GLU A 197 2.90 -25.26 -2.71
CA GLU A 197 4.33 -25.41 -2.39
C GLU A 197 5.26 -24.96 -3.53
N GLN A 198 4.94 -25.34 -4.77
CA GLN A 198 5.71 -24.92 -5.94
C GLN A 198 5.54 -23.42 -6.24
N ARG A 199 4.36 -22.86 -5.96
CA ARG A 199 4.09 -21.42 -6.08
C ARG A 199 4.92 -20.61 -5.07
N LYS A 200 5.09 -21.11 -3.85
CA LYS A 200 5.96 -20.50 -2.83
C LYS A 200 7.40 -20.42 -3.32
N LEU A 201 7.94 -21.55 -3.82
CA LEU A 201 9.31 -21.61 -4.37
C LEU A 201 9.48 -20.73 -5.61
N HIS A 202 8.49 -20.72 -6.52
CA HIS A 202 8.49 -19.85 -7.69
C HIS A 202 8.51 -18.38 -7.29
N ALA A 203 7.65 -17.95 -6.37
CA ALA A 203 7.61 -16.58 -5.89
C ALA A 203 8.92 -16.17 -5.22
N GLU A 204 9.49 -17.06 -4.40
CA GLU A 204 10.77 -16.83 -3.73
C GLU A 204 11.90 -16.59 -4.75
N LYS A 205 12.04 -17.47 -5.75
CA LYS A 205 13.08 -17.32 -6.79
C LYS A 205 12.94 -16.02 -7.58
N VAL A 206 11.71 -15.67 -7.95
CA VAL A 206 11.42 -14.44 -8.70
C VAL A 206 11.71 -13.20 -7.85
N ALA A 207 11.31 -13.20 -6.58
CA ALA A 207 11.54 -12.08 -5.67
C ALA A 207 13.04 -11.87 -5.40
N LYS A 208 13.78 -12.95 -5.11
CA LYS A 208 15.23 -12.88 -4.89
C LYS A 208 15.96 -12.36 -6.13
N ALA A 209 15.61 -12.87 -7.30
CA ALA A 209 16.22 -12.41 -8.55
C ALA A 209 15.90 -10.94 -8.86
N PHE A 210 14.65 -10.52 -8.68
CA PHE A 210 14.24 -9.14 -8.88
C PHE A 210 14.93 -8.18 -7.92
N TRP A 211 15.09 -8.57 -6.65
CA TRP A 211 15.83 -7.81 -5.65
C TRP A 211 17.28 -7.57 -6.06
N MET A 212 17.98 -8.64 -6.44
CA MET A 212 19.37 -8.54 -6.93
C MET A 212 19.46 -7.69 -8.21
N ALA A 213 18.47 -7.80 -9.09
CA ALA A 213 18.40 -7.10 -10.36
C ALA A 213 18.21 -5.57 -10.24
N ILE A 214 17.65 -5.07 -9.14
CA ILE A 214 17.54 -3.63 -8.84
C ILE A 214 18.69 -3.10 -7.97
N GLY A 215 19.69 -3.95 -7.68
CA GLY A 215 20.89 -3.59 -6.91
C GLY A 215 20.81 -3.90 -5.42
N GLY A 216 19.86 -4.73 -4.98
CA GLY A 216 19.79 -5.23 -3.60
C GLY A 216 20.81 -6.33 -3.33
N ASP A 217 21.34 -6.38 -2.11
CA ASP A 217 22.36 -7.36 -1.73
C ASP A 217 21.74 -8.71 -1.34
N ARG A 218 22.44 -9.80 -1.66
CA ARG A 218 21.96 -11.16 -1.37
C ARG A 218 21.82 -11.41 0.14
N ASP A 219 22.71 -10.81 0.92
CA ASP A 219 22.77 -10.99 2.37
C ASP A 219 21.52 -10.41 3.07
N GLU A 220 20.84 -9.44 2.45
CA GLU A 220 19.61 -8.81 2.98
C GLU A 220 18.39 -9.75 2.91
N ILE A 221 18.42 -10.75 2.04
CA ILE A 221 17.28 -11.65 1.73
C ILE A 221 17.55 -13.11 2.06
N GLU A 222 18.78 -13.48 2.43
CA GLU A 222 19.18 -14.86 2.74
C GLU A 222 18.63 -15.35 4.09
N GLY A 223 18.41 -14.45 5.05
CA GLY A 223 17.82 -14.75 6.37
C GLY A 223 16.29 -14.69 6.45
N LEU A 224 15.60 -14.40 5.34
CA LEU A 224 14.14 -14.28 5.28
C LEU A 224 13.42 -15.57 4.85
N SER A 225 14.16 -16.67 4.59
CA SER A 225 13.52 -17.96 4.33
C SER A 225 12.81 -18.41 5.61
N SER A 226 11.48 -18.51 5.56
CA SER A 226 10.71 -19.00 6.70
C SER A 226 11.08 -20.46 6.98
N ASP A 227 11.96 -20.71 7.95
CA ASP A 227 12.00 -21.97 8.69
C ASP A 227 10.78 -22.05 9.62
N GLU A 228 9.58 -21.91 9.03
CA GLU A 228 8.31 -22.16 9.72
C GLU A 228 7.60 -23.28 8.96
N ASP A 229 8.09 -24.50 9.19
CA ASP A 229 7.32 -25.72 9.03
C ASP A 229 6.95 -26.26 10.42
N ASN A 230 5.68 -26.00 10.77
CA ASN A 230 4.74 -26.87 11.49
C ASN A 230 5.07 -27.34 12.93
#